data_AF-A0A915N134-F1
#
_entry.id   AF-A0A915N134-F1
#
_cell.length_a   1.000
_cell.length_b   1.000
_cell.length_c   1.000
_cell.angle_alpha   90.00
_cell.angle_beta   90.00
_cell.angle_gamma   90.00
#
_symmetry.space_group_name_H-M   'P 1'
#
loop_
_entity.id
_entity.type
_entity.pdbx_description
1 polymer ?
#
loop_
_entity_poly.entity_id
_entity_poly.type
_entity_poly.pdbx_seq_one_letter_code
_entity_poly.pdbx_strand_id
1 'polypeptide(L)'
;MFNTIILLPLINFFVIFTHFSIAEQDDIQPNNGPSSLRDLRRAPQRTEEPKCGTADLSYQPCTSKTVANKLFLACCEQFVAPECHFLCQYETDHAAAKKLILQSLNSRCGLKSLSGVLYCASQNRNNQQCCQDLDLNSPQLLVGSRCLRMCDPGGSQLGRLTKDDATCLYNWNVIMYCHHSGIREISYTLCGTPSYLAPEVFQRKGHNQSVDWCALGVLIFELMAGDQPFRGKTPEEIEESIVNSKENGLHFPRRTFSPNAKYVK
;
A
#
# COMPACT_ATOMS: atom_id res chain seq x y z
N MET A 1 -3.07 -17.18 -34.60
CA MET A 1 -1.66 -17.06 -34.16
C MET A 1 -1.50 -15.71 -33.48
N PHE A 2 -1.74 -15.66 -32.17
CA PHE A 2 -1.35 -14.50 -31.37
C PHE A 2 0.08 -14.75 -30.86
N ASN A 3 0.95 -13.78 -31.10
CA ASN A 3 2.39 -13.86 -30.93
C ASN A 3 2.82 -14.32 -29.52
N THR A 4 3.51 -15.46 -29.47
CA THR A 4 4.15 -16.08 -28.28
C THR A 4 5.38 -15.31 -27.78
N ILE A 5 5.68 -14.13 -28.34
CA ILE A 5 6.94 -13.41 -28.13
C ILE A 5 6.88 -12.47 -26.91
N ILE A 6 5.68 -12.13 -26.41
CA ILE A 6 5.52 -11.18 -25.27
C ILE A 6 5.47 -11.90 -23.90
N LEU A 7 5.26 -13.24 -23.87
CA LEU A 7 5.15 -14.02 -22.62
C LEU A 7 6.49 -14.48 -22.04
N LEU A 8 7.53 -14.60 -22.86
CA LEU A 8 8.88 -15.02 -22.42
C LEU A 8 9.53 -14.09 -21.38
N PRO A 9 9.45 -12.74 -21.48
CA PRO A 9 9.99 -11.87 -20.44
C PRO A 9 9.16 -11.86 -19.15
N LEU A 10 7.87 -12.22 -19.18
CA LEU A 10 7.00 -12.27 -18.00
C LEU A 10 7.17 -13.56 -17.20
N ILE A 11 7.48 -14.68 -17.86
CA ILE A 11 7.79 -15.97 -17.21
C ILE A 11 9.13 -15.90 -16.45
N ASN A 12 10.11 -15.13 -16.97
CA ASN A 12 11.39 -14.90 -16.27
C ASN A 12 11.23 -14.16 -14.93
N PHE A 13 10.13 -13.43 -14.72
CA PHE A 13 9.88 -12.67 -13.49
C PHE A 13 9.29 -13.54 -12.36
N PHE A 14 8.73 -14.71 -12.70
CA PHE A 14 7.95 -15.56 -11.79
C PHE A 14 8.79 -16.24 -10.69
N VAL A 15 10.03 -16.64 -10.97
CA VAL A 15 10.85 -17.43 -10.04
C VAL A 15 11.85 -16.58 -9.26
N ILE A 16 12.22 -15.40 -9.79
CA ILE A 16 13.17 -14.49 -9.15
C ILE A 16 12.62 -14.02 -7.79
N PHE A 17 11.34 -13.64 -7.71
CA PHE A 17 10.77 -13.08 -6.48
C PHE A 17 10.39 -14.13 -5.42
N THR A 18 10.01 -15.35 -5.82
CA THR A 18 9.82 -16.43 -4.85
C THR A 18 11.13 -16.80 -4.16
N HIS A 19 12.29 -16.59 -4.80
CA HIS A 19 13.60 -16.75 -4.14
C HIS A 19 14.12 -15.47 -3.46
N PHE A 20 13.78 -14.28 -3.96
CA PHE A 20 14.28 -13.00 -3.39
C PHE A 20 13.64 -12.66 -2.03
N SER A 21 12.34 -12.94 -1.81
CA SER A 21 11.73 -12.82 -0.46
C SER A 21 12.28 -13.83 0.56
N ILE A 22 13.04 -14.83 0.12
CA ILE A 22 13.58 -15.90 0.97
C ILE A 22 15.04 -15.61 1.42
N ALA A 23 15.71 -14.59 0.86
CA ALA A 23 17.15 -14.40 1.03
C ALA A 23 17.58 -13.51 2.23
N GLU A 24 16.66 -12.83 2.91
CA GLU A 24 16.96 -12.10 4.16
C GLU A 24 16.31 -12.81 5.35
N GLN A 25 16.95 -13.89 5.78
CA GLN A 25 16.51 -14.67 6.93
C GLN A 25 17.70 -14.86 7.87
N ASP A 26 18.04 -13.79 8.60
CA ASP A 26 18.78 -13.89 9.85
C ASP A 26 17.79 -14.21 10.98
N ASP A 27 18.19 -15.19 11.80
CA ASP A 27 17.41 -15.96 12.76
C ASP A 27 16.65 -15.16 13.83
N ILE A 28 15.33 -15.39 13.95
CA ILE A 28 14.62 -15.33 15.24
C ILE A 28 13.51 -16.40 15.27
N GLN A 29 13.68 -17.44 16.10
CA GLN A 29 12.62 -18.41 16.43
C GLN A 29 11.65 -17.86 17.49
N PRO A 30 10.35 -18.25 17.45
CA PRO A 30 9.59 -18.34 18.68
C PRO A 30 8.81 -19.65 18.88
N ASN A 31 8.62 -19.91 20.18
CA ASN A 31 8.12 -21.11 20.85
C ASN A 31 6.66 -21.50 20.54
N ASN A 32 6.44 -22.82 20.64
CA ASN A 32 5.14 -23.50 20.57
C ASN A 32 4.23 -23.19 21.78
N GLY A 33 2.97 -22.83 21.51
CA GLY A 33 1.87 -22.75 22.49
C GLY A 33 0.51 -22.95 21.82
N PRO A 34 -0.49 -23.55 22.49
CA PRO A 34 -1.63 -24.19 21.82
C PRO A 34 -2.69 -23.19 21.32
N SER A 35 -3.19 -23.48 20.13
CA SER A 35 -4.19 -22.73 19.36
C SER A 35 -5.60 -22.84 19.94
N SER A 36 -6.22 -21.71 20.29
CA SER A 36 -7.67 -21.61 20.52
C SER A 36 -8.33 -20.78 19.41
N LEU A 37 -9.39 -21.35 18.85
CA LEU A 37 -10.11 -20.90 17.66
C LEU A 37 -11.01 -19.68 17.97
N ARG A 38 -10.46 -18.46 18.02
CA ARG A 38 -11.24 -17.19 18.01
C ARG A 38 -10.48 -16.10 17.24
N ASP A 39 -11.18 -15.49 16.28
CA ASP A 39 -10.82 -14.31 15.48
C ASP A 39 -9.59 -14.39 14.55
N LEU A 40 -9.69 -15.18 13.47
CA LEU A 40 -8.80 -15.12 12.30
C LEU A 40 -8.75 -13.74 11.61
N ARG A 41 -9.66 -12.80 11.95
CA ARG A 41 -9.64 -11.41 11.48
C ARG A 41 -8.79 -10.46 12.32
N ARG A 42 -8.29 -10.90 13.48
CA ARG A 42 -7.44 -10.07 14.35
C ARG A 42 -6.09 -10.74 14.51
N ALA A 43 -5.03 -10.06 14.10
CA ALA A 43 -3.66 -10.50 14.38
C ALA A 43 -3.50 -10.71 15.91
N PRO A 44 -3.02 -11.87 16.38
CA PRO A 44 -2.69 -12.09 17.78
C PRO A 44 -1.43 -11.30 18.19
N GLN A 45 -1.42 -10.88 19.44
CA GLN A 45 -0.48 -9.92 20.01
C GLN A 45 0.88 -10.54 20.37
N ARG A 46 1.97 -10.09 19.72
CA ARG A 46 3.23 -9.55 20.32
C ARG A 46 4.40 -9.52 19.33
N THR A 47 4.62 -8.35 18.75
CA THR A 47 5.70 -7.38 19.02
C THR A 47 4.99 -6.03 18.91
N GLU A 48 5.26 -5.04 19.77
CA GLU A 48 4.51 -3.77 19.74
C GLU A 48 4.37 -3.27 18.29
N GLU A 49 3.14 -3.23 17.77
CA GLU A 49 2.91 -2.63 16.46
C GLU A 49 3.49 -1.23 16.50
N PRO A 50 4.19 -0.77 15.45
CA PRO A 50 4.76 0.55 15.45
C PRO A 50 3.62 1.56 15.65
N LYS A 51 3.64 2.23 16.81
CA LYS A 51 2.62 3.20 17.27
C LYS A 51 2.67 4.52 16.48
N CYS A 52 3.54 4.62 15.49
CA CYS A 52 3.58 5.73 14.55
C CYS A 52 2.27 5.77 13.73
N GLY A 53 1.87 6.97 13.31
CA GLY A 53 0.63 7.18 12.57
C GLY A 53 -0.64 6.93 13.38
N THR A 54 -0.56 6.80 14.71
CA THR A 54 -1.72 6.66 15.61
C THR A 54 -1.81 7.83 16.59
N ALA A 55 -2.97 8.02 17.21
CA ALA A 55 -3.20 9.05 18.22
C ALA A 55 -2.22 8.97 19.40
N ASP A 56 -1.78 7.76 19.78
CA ASP A 56 -0.88 7.53 20.92
C ASP A 56 0.46 8.26 20.78
N LEU A 57 0.97 8.39 19.55
CA LEU A 57 2.19 9.15 19.23
C LEU A 57 1.88 10.42 18.44
N SER A 58 0.70 11.02 18.66
CA SER A 58 0.29 12.24 17.98
C SER A 58 0.43 12.16 16.46
N TYR A 59 0.17 10.98 15.90
CA TYR A 59 0.28 10.67 14.49
C TYR A 59 1.68 10.86 13.90
N GLN A 60 2.76 10.73 14.69
CA GLN A 60 4.12 10.82 14.19
C GLN A 60 4.33 9.89 12.96
N PRO A 61 4.85 10.36 11.82
CA PRO A 61 5.03 9.53 10.63
C PRO A 61 5.92 8.30 10.85
N CYS A 62 5.57 7.19 10.21
CA CYS A 62 6.30 5.92 10.29
C CYS A 62 7.52 5.84 9.38
N THR A 63 7.65 6.74 8.41
CA THR A 63 8.76 6.79 7.45
C THR A 63 9.34 8.19 7.38
N SER A 64 10.52 8.31 6.75
CA SER A 64 11.15 9.60 6.53
C SER A 64 10.41 10.41 5.45
N LYS A 65 10.40 11.73 5.59
CA LYS A 65 9.86 12.67 4.58
C LYS A 65 10.48 12.45 3.20
N THR A 66 11.77 12.06 3.13
CA THR A 66 12.46 11.77 1.87
C THR A 66 11.85 10.57 1.15
N VAL A 67 11.60 9.47 1.85
CA VAL A 67 10.98 8.27 1.25
C VAL A 67 9.54 8.56 0.87
N ALA A 68 8.76 9.18 1.77
CA ALA A 68 7.38 9.53 1.51
C ALA A 68 7.24 10.46 0.28
N ASN A 69 8.08 11.49 0.16
CA ASN A 69 8.07 12.39 -1.00
C ASN A 69 8.39 11.68 -2.32
N LYS A 70 9.28 10.67 -2.32
CA LYS A 70 9.54 9.88 -3.53
C LYS A 70 8.30 9.11 -3.98
N LEU A 71 7.60 8.47 -3.04
CA LEU A 71 6.36 7.73 -3.32
C LEU A 71 5.25 8.67 -3.81
N PHE A 72 5.13 9.83 -3.17
CA PHE A 72 4.16 10.85 -3.56
C PHE A 72 4.43 11.37 -4.98
N LEU A 73 5.69 11.73 -5.27
CA LEU A 73 6.07 12.21 -6.60
C LEU A 73 5.86 11.16 -7.69
N ALA A 74 6.20 9.90 -7.45
CA ALA A 74 5.98 8.82 -8.41
C ALA A 74 4.50 8.68 -8.82
N CYS A 75 3.57 8.83 -7.86
CA CYS A 75 2.14 8.88 -8.18
C CYS A 75 1.78 10.15 -8.98
N CYS A 76 2.31 11.30 -8.60
CA CYS A 76 2.05 12.56 -9.30
C CYS A 76 2.54 12.56 -10.74
N GLU A 77 3.68 11.94 -11.03
CA GLU A 77 4.19 11.80 -12.41
C GLU A 77 3.22 11.03 -13.30
N GLN A 78 2.39 10.14 -12.72
CA GLN A 78 1.40 9.36 -13.45
C GLN A 78 0.04 10.05 -13.56
N PHE A 79 -0.41 10.75 -12.50
CA PHE A 79 -1.81 11.22 -12.39
C PHE A 79 -1.99 12.73 -12.29
N VAL A 80 -0.91 13.50 -12.16
CA VAL A 80 -0.95 14.95 -11.92
C VAL A 80 -0.15 15.68 -12.99
N ALA A 81 -0.68 16.83 -13.45
CA ALA A 81 -0.02 17.66 -14.46
C ALA A 81 1.38 18.13 -14.00
N PRO A 82 2.40 18.13 -14.86
CA PRO A 82 3.78 18.47 -14.48
C PRO A 82 3.94 19.84 -13.80
N GLU A 83 3.16 20.83 -14.21
CA GLU A 83 3.16 22.17 -13.61
C GLU A 83 2.70 22.19 -12.15
N CYS A 84 2.10 21.11 -11.64
CA CYS A 84 1.65 20.96 -10.26
C CYS A 84 2.59 20.09 -9.40
N HIS A 85 3.63 19.48 -9.97
CA HIS A 85 4.49 18.53 -9.24
C HIS A 85 5.20 19.15 -8.03
N PHE A 86 5.36 20.47 -7.99
CA PHE A 86 5.89 21.19 -6.82
C PHE A 86 5.02 21.06 -5.55
N LEU A 87 3.75 20.64 -5.69
CA LEU A 87 2.84 20.32 -4.58
C LEU A 87 3.00 18.88 -4.08
N CYS A 88 3.71 18.02 -4.80
CA CYS A 88 3.85 16.59 -4.49
C CYS A 88 4.95 16.33 -3.46
N GLN A 89 4.84 17.04 -2.34
CA GLN A 89 5.70 16.93 -1.18
C GLN A 89 4.88 17.09 0.09
N TYR A 90 5.21 16.31 1.11
CA TYR A 90 4.61 16.40 2.43
C TYR A 90 5.17 17.61 3.18
N GLU A 91 4.63 18.80 2.91
CA GLU A 91 4.99 20.02 3.65
C GLU A 91 4.14 20.18 4.90
N THR A 92 4.78 20.13 6.07
CA THR A 92 4.13 20.16 7.39
C THR A 92 4.33 21.50 8.10
N ASP A 93 5.24 22.34 7.61
CA ASP A 93 5.37 23.72 8.06
C ASP A 93 4.23 24.58 7.48
N HIS A 94 3.52 25.30 8.36
CA HIS A 94 2.35 26.09 7.97
C HIS A 94 2.70 27.24 7.02
N ALA A 95 3.84 27.93 7.22
CA ALA A 95 4.22 29.06 6.39
C ALA A 95 4.66 28.60 4.99
N ALA A 96 5.44 27.52 4.91
CA ALA A 96 5.86 26.90 3.67
C ALA A 96 4.68 26.31 2.89
N ALA A 97 3.78 25.58 3.55
CA ALA A 97 2.56 25.04 2.94
C ALA A 97 1.67 26.14 2.36
N LYS A 98 1.47 27.24 3.11
CA LYS A 98 0.72 28.41 2.62
C LYS A 98 1.35 29.00 1.36
N LYS A 99 2.68 29.10 1.31
CA LYS A 99 3.41 29.59 0.12
C LYS A 99 3.15 28.70 -1.10
N LEU A 100 3.18 27.37 -0.93
CA LEU A 100 2.89 26.41 -1.99
C LEU A 100 1.47 26.55 -2.52
N ILE A 101 0.48 26.69 -1.64
CA ILE A 101 -0.93 26.86 -2.04
C ILE A 101 -1.15 28.20 -2.74
N LEU A 102 -0.56 29.29 -2.25
CA LEU A 102 -0.64 30.59 -2.94
C LEU A 102 0.02 30.55 -4.32
N GLN A 103 1.12 29.81 -4.46
CA GLN A 103 1.76 29.59 -5.76
C GLN A 103 0.85 28.80 -6.71
N SER A 104 0.14 27.78 -6.22
CA SER A 104 -0.77 26.99 -7.06
C SER A 104 -1.91 27.82 -7.63
N LEU A 105 -2.51 28.70 -6.81
CA LEU A 105 -3.58 29.62 -7.23
C LEU A 105 -3.15 30.62 -8.31
N ASN A 106 -1.87 30.98 -8.34
CA ASN A 106 -1.29 31.90 -9.34
C ASN A 106 -0.67 31.19 -10.55
N SER A 107 -0.75 29.86 -10.59
CA SER A 107 -0.15 29.03 -11.64
C SER A 107 -1.23 28.40 -12.53
N ARG A 108 -0.80 27.63 -13.54
CA ARG A 108 -1.72 26.78 -14.33
C ARG A 108 -2.22 25.55 -13.55
N CYS A 109 -1.82 25.41 -12.29
CA CYS A 109 -2.28 24.32 -11.43
C CYS A 109 -3.72 24.54 -10.93
N GLY A 110 -4.69 24.12 -11.75
CA GLY A 110 -6.11 24.25 -11.42
C GLY A 110 -6.59 23.32 -10.30
N LEU A 111 -7.79 23.59 -9.77
CA LEU A 111 -8.43 22.81 -8.70
C LEU A 111 -8.62 21.31 -9.00
N LYS A 112 -8.72 20.93 -10.29
CA LYS A 112 -8.78 19.52 -10.71
C LYS A 112 -7.46 18.78 -10.45
N SER A 113 -6.34 19.49 -10.53
CA SER A 113 -5.03 18.91 -10.24
C SER A 113 -4.86 18.72 -8.73
N LEU A 114 -5.42 19.61 -7.90
CA LEU A 114 -5.38 19.46 -6.44
C LEU A 114 -6.09 18.21 -5.94
N SER A 115 -7.21 17.79 -6.55
CA SER A 115 -7.82 16.50 -6.23
C SER A 115 -6.90 15.32 -6.55
N GLY A 116 -6.15 15.38 -7.67
CA GLY A 116 -5.14 14.39 -8.00
C GLY A 116 -3.96 14.39 -7.04
N VAL A 117 -3.50 15.56 -6.62
CA VAL A 117 -2.45 15.72 -5.59
C VAL A 117 -2.90 15.10 -4.26
N LEU A 118 -4.12 15.38 -3.79
CA LEU A 118 -4.67 14.78 -2.57
C LEU A 118 -4.82 13.26 -2.70
N TYR A 119 -5.32 12.77 -3.84
CA TYR A 119 -5.40 11.34 -4.12
C TYR A 119 -4.03 10.68 -3.97
N CYS A 120 -3.01 11.22 -4.64
CA CYS A 120 -1.64 10.72 -4.54
C CYS A 120 -1.03 10.87 -3.14
N ALA A 121 -1.29 11.96 -2.43
CA ALA A 121 -0.82 12.16 -1.06
C ALA A 121 -1.39 11.10 -0.11
N SER A 122 -2.68 10.77 -0.27
CA SER A 122 -3.38 9.83 0.59
C SER A 122 -2.92 8.38 0.43
N GLN A 123 -2.34 8.02 -0.73
CA GLN A 123 -1.96 6.65 -1.07
C GLN A 123 -3.13 5.66 -0.82
N ASN A 124 -4.36 6.09 -1.14
CA ASN A 124 -5.61 5.37 -0.93
C ASN A 124 -5.90 5.00 0.54
N ARG A 125 -5.41 5.81 1.50
CA ARG A 125 -5.63 5.63 2.94
C ARG A 125 -6.66 6.63 3.45
N ASN A 126 -7.50 6.18 4.39
CA ASN A 126 -8.40 7.03 5.13
C ASN A 126 -7.67 7.64 6.34
N ASN A 127 -7.47 8.95 6.31
CA ASN A 127 -6.81 9.70 7.39
C ASN A 127 -7.79 10.67 8.08
N GLN A 128 -9.10 10.43 7.98
CA GLN A 128 -10.12 11.31 8.57
C GLN A 128 -9.97 11.45 10.08
N GLN A 129 -9.63 10.37 10.79
CA GLN A 129 -9.46 10.42 12.25
C GLN A 129 -8.31 11.35 12.65
N CYS A 130 -7.15 11.27 11.98
CA CYS A 130 -6.04 12.20 12.22
C CYS A 130 -6.46 13.65 11.98
N CYS A 131 -7.15 13.91 10.86
CA CYS A 131 -7.61 15.26 10.55
C CYS A 131 -8.66 15.76 11.53
N GLN A 132 -9.54 14.89 12.02
CA GLN A 132 -10.53 15.23 13.04
C GLN A 132 -9.85 15.57 14.37
N ASP A 133 -8.86 14.78 14.79
CA ASP A 133 -8.10 15.01 16.02
C ASP A 133 -7.23 16.28 15.96
N LEU A 134 -6.92 16.76 14.74
CA LEU A 134 -6.21 18.01 14.48
C LEU A 134 -7.15 19.15 14.02
N ASP A 135 -8.41 19.11 14.47
CA ASP A 135 -9.41 20.17 14.35
C ASP A 135 -9.78 20.57 12.91
N LEU A 136 -9.61 19.69 11.92
CA LEU A 136 -9.98 19.98 10.54
C LEU A 136 -11.50 20.01 10.30
N ASN A 137 -12.32 19.67 11.30
CA ASN A 137 -13.77 19.83 11.32
C ASN A 137 -14.25 20.91 12.33
N SER A 138 -13.33 21.77 12.76
CA SER A 138 -13.58 22.88 13.66
C SER A 138 -14.75 23.77 13.18
N PRO A 139 -15.71 24.13 14.08
CA PRO A 139 -16.79 25.05 13.75
C PRO A 139 -16.33 26.40 13.19
N GLN A 140 -15.12 26.86 13.56
CA GLN A 140 -14.51 28.10 13.11
C GLN A 140 -14.25 28.11 11.59
N LEU A 141 -14.15 26.95 10.95
CA LEU A 141 -13.98 26.85 9.50
C LEU A 141 -15.29 27.08 8.72
N LEU A 142 -16.45 27.09 9.39
CA LEU A 142 -17.78 27.34 8.80
C LEU A 142 -18.17 26.40 7.65
N VAL A 143 -17.48 25.26 7.51
CA VAL A 143 -17.70 24.26 6.45
C VAL A 143 -18.03 22.87 7.01
N GLY A 144 -18.26 22.77 8.32
CA GLY A 144 -18.57 21.51 9.01
C GLY A 144 -17.48 20.44 8.78
N SER A 145 -17.89 19.22 8.43
CA SER A 145 -16.97 18.11 8.16
C SER A 145 -16.40 18.10 6.73
N ARG A 146 -16.65 19.13 5.91
CA ARG A 146 -16.26 19.11 4.49
C ARG A 146 -14.76 18.95 4.26
N CYS A 147 -13.92 19.50 5.14
CA CYS A 147 -12.47 19.39 5.01
C CYS A 147 -11.96 17.95 5.24
N LEU A 148 -12.70 17.12 5.99
CA LEU A 148 -12.33 15.70 6.20
C LEU A 148 -12.33 14.90 4.89
N ARG A 149 -13.07 15.36 3.87
CA ARG A 149 -13.03 14.74 2.52
C ARG A 149 -11.65 14.85 1.86
N MET A 150 -10.84 15.85 2.22
CA MET A 150 -9.46 15.95 1.74
C MET A 150 -8.55 14.90 2.39
N CYS A 151 -8.94 14.35 3.54
CA CYS A 151 -8.18 13.35 4.28
C CYS A 151 -8.51 11.90 3.90
N ASP A 152 -9.57 11.71 3.11
CA ASP A 152 -9.96 10.45 2.48
C ASP A 152 -10.56 10.72 1.09
N PRO A 153 -9.73 11.12 0.12
CA PRO A 153 -10.21 11.49 -1.20
C PRO A 153 -10.80 10.30 -1.98
N GLY A 154 -10.35 9.07 -1.67
CA GLY A 154 -10.87 7.83 -2.27
C GLY A 154 -12.25 7.44 -1.75
N GLY A 155 -12.44 7.39 -0.42
CA GLY A 155 -13.71 7.02 0.19
C GLY A 155 -14.80 8.08 0.07
N SER A 156 -14.44 9.36 0.03
CA SER A 156 -15.39 10.47 -0.10
C SER A 156 -15.77 10.84 -1.54
N GLN A 157 -15.20 10.16 -2.55
CA GLN A 157 -15.32 10.51 -3.97
C GLN A 157 -15.01 11.98 -4.23
N LEU A 158 -13.82 12.43 -3.84
CA LEU A 158 -13.38 13.81 -4.06
C LEU A 158 -13.09 14.07 -5.56
N GLY A 159 -14.15 14.17 -6.37
CA GLY A 159 -14.04 14.35 -7.83
C GLY A 159 -13.76 15.80 -8.25
N ARG A 160 -14.10 16.78 -7.40
CA ARG A 160 -13.85 18.20 -7.66
C ARG A 160 -13.89 19.03 -6.38
N LEU A 161 -12.91 19.91 -6.20
CA LEU A 161 -12.94 20.96 -5.17
C LEU A 161 -13.87 22.11 -5.58
N THR A 162 -14.76 22.52 -4.68
CA THR A 162 -15.62 23.71 -4.83
C THR A 162 -15.02 24.92 -4.13
N LYS A 163 -15.69 26.08 -4.20
CA LYS A 163 -15.26 27.30 -3.47
C LYS A 163 -15.27 27.08 -1.96
N ASP A 164 -16.24 26.33 -1.43
CA ASP A 164 -16.33 26.04 0.01
C ASP A 164 -15.14 25.20 0.49
N ASP A 165 -14.56 24.40 -0.40
CA ASP A 165 -13.41 23.56 -0.09
C ASP A 165 -12.10 24.35 -0.05
N ALA A 166 -12.07 25.56 -0.63
CA ALA A 166 -10.89 26.42 -0.62
C ALA A 166 -10.49 26.85 0.80
N THR A 167 -11.46 27.00 1.71
CA THR A 167 -11.20 27.29 3.14
C THR A 167 -10.32 26.21 3.78
N CYS A 168 -10.50 24.95 3.36
CA CYS A 168 -9.73 23.83 3.89
C CYS A 168 -8.24 23.87 3.47
N LEU A 169 -7.92 24.53 2.35
CA LEU A 169 -6.54 24.61 1.83
C LEU A 169 -5.61 25.44 2.72
N TYR A 170 -6.14 26.28 3.62
CA TYR A 170 -5.32 26.97 4.63
C TYR A 170 -4.68 26.01 5.63
N ASN A 171 -5.27 24.83 5.82
CA ASN A 171 -4.76 23.77 6.69
C ASN A 171 -4.02 22.68 5.88
N TRP A 172 -3.43 23.05 4.72
CA TRP A 172 -2.70 22.10 3.87
C TRP A 172 -1.61 21.35 4.62
N ASN A 173 -0.91 22.02 5.54
CA ASN A 173 0.11 21.40 6.36
C ASN A 173 -0.42 20.26 7.25
N VAL A 174 -1.63 20.42 7.81
CA VAL A 174 -2.31 19.39 8.62
C VAL A 174 -2.73 18.20 7.74
N ILE A 175 -3.29 18.50 6.56
CA ILE A 175 -3.70 17.46 5.59
C ILE A 175 -2.47 16.64 5.15
N MET A 176 -1.38 17.32 4.78
CA MET A 176 -0.13 16.67 4.39
C MET A 176 0.51 15.90 5.54
N TYR A 177 0.46 16.43 6.77
CA TYR A 177 0.91 15.72 7.96
C TYR A 177 0.16 14.41 8.12
N CYS A 178 -1.18 14.44 8.17
CA CYS A 178 -2.00 13.24 8.33
C CYS A 178 -1.84 12.22 7.20
N HIS A 179 -1.68 12.67 5.96
CA HIS A 179 -1.37 11.75 4.86
C HIS A 179 0.01 11.10 5.01
N HIS A 180 1.03 11.85 5.43
CA HIS A 180 2.36 11.31 5.70
C HIS A 180 2.34 10.33 6.88
N SER A 181 1.59 10.66 7.94
CA SER A 181 1.39 9.81 9.11
C SER A 181 0.87 8.43 8.76
N GLY A 182 -0.01 8.37 7.75
CA GLY A 182 -0.57 7.13 7.25
C GLY A 182 0.43 6.26 6.51
N ILE A 183 1.55 6.77 5.98
CA ILE A 183 2.48 6.04 5.11
C ILE A 183 3.32 5.02 5.90
N ARG A 184 3.36 3.79 5.39
CA ARG A 184 4.08 2.66 5.98
C ARG A 184 4.84 1.93 4.87
N GLU A 185 6.09 1.57 5.14
CA GLU A 185 6.91 0.71 4.27
C GLU A 185 6.57 -0.78 4.48
N ILE A 186 6.15 -1.13 5.69
CA ILE A 186 5.84 -2.50 6.11
C ILE A 186 4.43 -2.55 6.71
N SER A 187 3.65 -3.53 6.27
CA SER A 187 2.32 -3.87 6.76
C SER A 187 2.37 -5.20 7.53
N TYR A 188 1.51 -5.36 8.53
CA TYR A 188 1.36 -6.59 9.31
C TYR A 188 -0.05 -7.18 9.16
N THR A 189 -0.89 -6.57 8.33
CA THR A 189 -2.29 -6.96 8.16
C THR A 189 -2.41 -8.28 7.39
N LEU A 190 -3.10 -9.25 7.96
CA LEU A 190 -3.49 -10.47 7.24
C LEU A 190 -4.75 -10.19 6.42
N CYS A 191 -4.59 -9.85 5.15
CA CYS A 191 -5.70 -9.60 4.22
C CYS A 191 -5.39 -10.11 2.80
N GLY A 192 -6.45 -10.38 2.03
CA GLY A 192 -6.41 -10.90 0.66
C GLY A 192 -6.96 -12.32 0.53
N THR A 193 -6.98 -12.84 -0.70
CA THR A 193 -7.45 -14.20 -0.98
C THR A 193 -6.35 -15.21 -0.68
N PRO A 194 -6.55 -16.19 0.23
CA PRO A 194 -5.49 -17.05 0.75
C PRO A 194 -4.55 -17.66 -0.31
N SER A 195 -5.10 -18.14 -1.43
CA SER A 195 -4.32 -18.78 -2.50
C SER A 195 -3.29 -17.87 -3.19
N TYR A 196 -3.42 -16.54 -3.06
CA TYR A 196 -2.54 -15.55 -3.68
C TYR A 196 -1.63 -14.85 -2.67
N LEU A 197 -1.69 -15.22 -1.38
CA LEU A 197 -0.89 -14.58 -0.34
C LEU A 197 0.53 -15.15 -0.30
N ALA A 198 1.49 -14.26 -0.10
CA ALA A 198 2.89 -14.64 0.09
C ALA A 198 3.11 -15.30 1.46
N PRO A 199 4.09 -16.21 1.61
CA PRO A 199 4.35 -16.92 2.87
C PRO A 199 4.64 -15.97 4.04
N GLU A 200 5.31 -14.84 3.82
CA GLU A 200 5.60 -13.82 4.84
C GLU A 200 4.34 -13.18 5.44
N VAL A 201 3.23 -13.14 4.69
CA VAL A 201 1.94 -12.62 5.17
C VAL A 201 1.34 -13.55 6.22
N PHE A 202 1.38 -14.87 6.00
CA PHE A 202 0.93 -15.88 6.96
C PHE A 202 1.85 -15.96 8.18
N GLN A 203 3.16 -15.82 7.98
CA GLN A 203 4.15 -15.81 9.05
C GLN A 203 4.12 -14.53 9.91
N ARG A 204 3.35 -13.51 9.49
CA ARG A 204 3.19 -12.23 10.21
C ARG A 204 4.51 -11.52 10.51
N LYS A 205 5.53 -11.70 9.67
CA LYS A 205 6.85 -11.07 9.83
C LYS A 205 6.89 -9.60 9.40
N GLY A 206 5.76 -9.08 8.92
CA GLY A 206 5.71 -7.83 8.19
C GLY A 206 5.97 -8.07 6.71
N HIS A 207 5.26 -7.36 5.85
CA HIS A 207 5.37 -7.48 4.40
C HIS A 207 5.29 -6.11 3.73
N ASN A 208 5.88 -6.01 2.54
CA ASN A 208 5.89 -4.80 1.72
C ASN A 208 5.34 -5.13 0.32
N GLN A 209 5.64 -4.30 -0.67
CA GLN A 209 5.17 -4.47 -2.07
C GLN A 209 5.68 -5.78 -2.73
N SER A 210 6.62 -6.51 -2.13
CA SER A 210 7.07 -7.83 -2.62
C SER A 210 5.93 -8.85 -2.74
N VAL A 211 4.91 -8.76 -1.89
CA VAL A 211 3.79 -9.70 -1.87
C VAL A 211 2.94 -9.63 -3.14
N ASP A 212 2.93 -8.47 -3.81
CA ASP A 212 2.21 -8.28 -5.07
C ASP A 212 2.87 -9.09 -6.20
N TRP A 213 4.20 -9.26 -6.17
CA TRP A 213 4.91 -10.12 -7.13
C TRP A 213 4.61 -11.60 -6.89
N CYS A 214 4.42 -12.01 -5.63
CA CYS A 214 3.96 -13.37 -5.32
C CYS A 214 2.56 -13.61 -5.87
N ALA A 215 1.62 -12.68 -5.60
CA ALA A 215 0.25 -12.76 -6.10
C ALA A 215 0.18 -12.77 -7.65
N LEU A 216 0.97 -11.91 -8.31
CA LEU A 216 1.09 -11.89 -9.78
C LEU A 216 1.60 -13.23 -10.30
N GLY A 217 2.56 -13.83 -9.60
CA GLY A 217 3.07 -15.12 -9.96
C GLY A 217 2.01 -16.22 -9.90
N VAL A 218 1.28 -16.30 -8.80
CA VAL A 218 0.15 -17.24 -8.64
C VAL A 218 -0.86 -17.07 -9.78
N LEU A 219 -1.19 -15.82 -10.10
CA LEU A 219 -2.10 -15.50 -11.21
C LEU A 219 -1.55 -15.98 -12.56
N ILE A 220 -0.28 -15.76 -12.86
CA ILE A 220 0.34 -16.23 -14.12
C ILE A 220 0.30 -17.76 -14.19
N PHE A 221 0.62 -18.45 -13.09
CA PHE A 221 0.52 -19.90 -13.03
C PHE A 221 -0.91 -20.36 -13.33
N GLU A 222 -1.90 -19.76 -12.69
CA GLU A 222 -3.31 -20.08 -12.87
C GLU A 222 -3.77 -19.84 -14.31
N LEU A 223 -3.39 -18.72 -14.93
CA LEU A 223 -3.71 -18.42 -16.32
C LEU A 223 -3.09 -19.42 -17.31
N MET A 224 -1.91 -19.95 -17.00
CA MET A 224 -1.22 -20.92 -17.86
C MET A 224 -1.70 -22.36 -17.63
N ALA A 225 -1.85 -22.76 -16.38
CA ALA A 225 -2.17 -24.13 -15.98
C ALA A 225 -3.67 -24.41 -15.90
N GLY A 226 -4.49 -23.35 -15.82
CA GLY A 226 -5.93 -23.44 -15.57
C GLY A 226 -6.29 -23.79 -14.13
N ASP A 227 -5.31 -23.80 -13.22
CA ASP A 227 -5.48 -24.15 -11.80
C ASP A 227 -4.39 -23.48 -10.96
N GLN A 228 -4.64 -23.31 -9.66
CA GLN A 228 -3.72 -22.65 -8.73
C GLN A 228 -2.52 -23.55 -8.37
N PRO A 229 -1.34 -22.95 -8.10
CA PRO A 229 -0.13 -23.69 -7.75
C PRO A 229 -0.19 -24.31 -6.35
N PHE A 230 -0.94 -23.70 -5.43
CA PHE A 230 -1.18 -24.15 -4.06
C PHE A 230 -2.62 -24.65 -3.95
N ARG A 231 -2.79 -25.84 -3.38
CA ARG A 231 -4.10 -26.49 -3.28
C ARG A 231 -4.45 -26.78 -1.83
N GLY A 232 -5.71 -26.59 -1.48
CA GLY A 232 -6.27 -26.96 -0.19
C GLY A 232 -7.79 -26.79 -0.24
N LYS A 233 -8.51 -27.56 0.56
CA LYS A 233 -9.97 -27.46 0.73
C LYS A 233 -10.35 -26.41 1.76
N THR A 234 -9.41 -26.06 2.65
CA THR A 234 -9.58 -25.02 3.65
C THR A 234 -8.46 -23.97 3.54
N PRO A 235 -8.67 -22.74 4.05
CA PRO A 235 -7.62 -21.73 4.11
C PRO A 235 -6.35 -22.20 4.83
N GLU A 236 -6.50 -23.03 5.86
CA GLU A 236 -5.39 -23.58 6.65
C GLU A 236 -4.55 -24.58 5.83
N GLU A 237 -5.20 -25.43 5.04
CA GLU A 237 -4.50 -26.36 4.12
C GLU A 237 -3.74 -25.58 3.02
N ILE A 238 -4.32 -24.48 2.54
CA ILE A 238 -3.68 -23.59 1.55
C ILE A 238 -2.46 -22.89 2.18
N GLU A 239 -2.61 -22.35 3.39
CA GLU A 239 -1.51 -21.74 4.15
C GLU A 239 -0.36 -22.73 4.33
N GLU A 240 -0.64 -23.95 4.79
CA GLU A 240 0.37 -24.99 4.97
C GLU A 240 1.08 -25.32 3.65
N SER A 241 0.33 -25.41 2.55
CA SER A 241 0.88 -25.64 1.21
C SER A 241 1.82 -24.52 0.77
N ILE A 242 1.46 -23.25 1.05
CA ILE A 242 2.25 -22.07 0.70
C ILE A 242 3.52 -22.00 1.54
N VAL A 243 3.41 -22.11 2.86
CA VAL A 243 4.53 -21.97 3.80
C VAL A 243 5.57 -23.08 3.58
N ASN A 244 5.14 -24.30 3.29
CA ASN A 244 6.03 -25.45 3.08
C ASN A 244 6.49 -25.61 1.61
N SER A 245 6.08 -24.71 0.71
CA SER A 245 6.36 -24.82 -0.73
C SER A 245 7.86 -24.83 -1.08
N LYS A 246 8.69 -24.17 -0.26
CA LYS A 246 10.15 -24.16 -0.42
C LYS A 246 10.76 -25.56 -0.27
N GLU A 247 10.26 -26.35 0.67
CA GLU A 247 10.75 -27.69 0.97
C GLU A 247 10.10 -28.75 0.08
N ASN A 248 8.78 -28.64 -0.11
CA ASN A 248 7.99 -29.61 -0.88
C ASN A 248 8.14 -29.44 -2.41
N GLY A 249 8.58 -28.25 -2.85
CA GLY A 249 8.69 -27.89 -4.25
C GLY A 249 7.33 -27.65 -4.92
N LEU A 250 7.31 -26.74 -5.90
CA LEU A 250 6.11 -26.48 -6.68
C LEU A 250 5.97 -27.47 -7.84
N HIS A 251 4.76 -27.99 -8.06
CA HIS A 251 4.48 -28.88 -9.17
C HIS A 251 4.13 -28.10 -10.45
N PHE A 252 4.98 -28.22 -11.47
CA PHE A 252 4.79 -27.63 -12.80
C PHE A 252 4.41 -28.69 -13.85
N PRO A 253 3.18 -28.67 -14.40
CA PRO A 253 2.77 -29.58 -15.47
C PRO A 253 3.64 -29.43 -16.73
N ARG A 254 4.31 -30.52 -17.15
CA ARG A 254 5.24 -30.53 -18.31
C ARG A 254 4.61 -30.17 -19.66
N ARG A 255 3.29 -30.34 -19.80
CA ARG A 255 2.56 -29.97 -21.03
C ARG A 255 2.35 -28.47 -21.15
N THR A 256 2.36 -27.77 -20.01
CA THR A 256 2.09 -26.33 -19.91
C THR A 256 3.38 -25.55 -19.78
N PHE A 257 4.31 -26.03 -18.94
CA PHE A 257 5.54 -25.33 -18.61
C PHE A 257 6.76 -26.05 -19.20
N SER A 258 7.67 -25.27 -19.78
CA SER A 258 8.96 -25.80 -20.22
C SER A 258 9.78 -26.30 -19.02
N PRO A 259 10.73 -27.23 -19.21
CA PRO A 259 11.63 -27.68 -18.15
C PRO A 259 12.42 -26.54 -17.46
N ASN A 260 12.66 -25.45 -18.20
CA ASN A 260 13.36 -24.26 -17.70
C ASN A 260 12.47 -23.34 -16.87
N ALA A 261 11.15 -23.55 -16.85
CA ALA A 261 10.24 -22.77 -16.01
C ALA A 261 10.52 -22.94 -14.50
N LYS A 262 11.28 -23.98 -14.12
CA LYS A 262 11.72 -24.24 -12.74
C LYS A 262 13.02 -23.53 -12.36
N TYR A 263 13.82 -23.10 -13.34
CA TYR A 263 15.17 -22.60 -13.13
C TYR A 263 15.43 -21.43 -14.06
N VAL A 264 15.31 -20.21 -13.52
CA VAL A 264 15.76 -18.99 -14.19
C VAL A 264 16.79 -18.36 -13.25
N LYS A 265 18.05 -18.37 -13.70
CA LYS A 265 19.18 -17.72 -13.02
C LYS A 265 19.06 -16.21 -13.10
#